data_AF-A0A3A8HIT8-F1
#
_entry.id   AF-A0A3A8HIT8-F1
#
_cell.length_a   1.000
_cell.length_b   1.000
_cell.length_c   1.000
_cell.angle_alpha   90.00
_cell.angle_beta   90.00
_cell.angle_gamma   90.00
#
_symmetry.space_group_name_H-M   'P 1'
#
loop_
_entity.id
_entity.type
_entity.pdbx_description
1 polymer ?
#
loop_
_entity_poly.entity_id
_entity_poly.type
_entity_poly.pdbx_seq_one_letter_code
_entity_poly.pdbx_strand_id
1 'polypeptide(L)'
;MTSSSPGCPGWASVSGEQGLRLSACTRRRTRYGRGLSRGIHMRLSQLLCRGLWSFALLSVLHGSAALAAGETPIVVGTRITLTSKVLGEERPLMIHLPGGYEAAPTERYPVLYVLDAETHFVHVAGMVEFLARTRHLPELIVVGVPNTTDRDRDLTPPFSKTERVDDGRLLSEVAPTAGHADTFLRFFTEELAPAVEARYRTQPYRILVGHSFGGLFAMHVLTHKPESFNAYVAISPSIQWNSSELLRTAPEAFTRLAAPGRALYLYEDAEETPNVARLRTLTQELRRRKSANLTWRYDELRGQDDHASLPHIGTYEGLRFLFNGWKVPEKLQLTGDLARLEAHYAGLSKRVGYPVVPQELLFNQVGYHHLKGKRLPQAIAAFERNVSLHPDSGNAHDSLADALEAAGRLQEALTHCERAVSLAREHRDPDLPHYQKHADALRARLAAQPAP
;
A
#
# COMPACT_ATOMS: atom_id res chain seq x y z
N MET A 1 29.15 -61.18 -5.06
CA MET A 1 29.90 -60.05 -5.65
C MET A 1 29.36 -58.79 -4.97
N THR A 2 29.85 -58.45 -3.77
CA THR A 2 31.00 -57.54 -3.49
C THR A 2 30.75 -56.18 -4.14
N SER A 3 30.71 -55.04 -3.46
CA SER A 3 31.37 -54.55 -2.23
C SER A 3 30.83 -53.12 -2.00
N SER A 4 30.83 -52.42 -0.86
CA SER A 4 31.40 -52.58 0.48
C SER A 4 30.96 -51.34 1.30
N SER A 5 30.55 -51.54 2.56
CA SER A 5 30.43 -50.53 3.65
C SER A 5 31.82 -49.97 4.08
N PRO A 6 32.03 -49.09 5.10
CA PRO A 6 31.41 -48.99 6.46
C PRO A 6 31.14 -47.51 6.91
N GLY A 7 30.67 -47.10 8.09
CA GLY A 7 30.29 -47.69 9.38
C GLY A 7 30.53 -46.67 10.53
N CYS A 8 29.51 -46.43 11.38
CA CYS A 8 29.52 -46.05 12.82
C CYS A 8 30.16 -44.73 13.33
N PRO A 9 29.93 -44.28 14.61
CA PRO A 9 28.87 -44.61 15.59
C PRO A 9 28.22 -43.36 16.27
N GLY A 10 27.17 -43.59 17.08
CA GLY A 10 26.61 -42.61 18.02
C GLY A 10 27.41 -42.43 19.32
N TRP A 11 27.24 -41.28 19.95
CA TRP A 11 27.61 -40.91 21.33
C TRP A 11 26.50 -39.99 21.84
N ALA A 12 25.69 -40.40 22.82
CA ALA A 12 25.92 -40.32 24.26
C ALA A 12 25.81 -38.89 24.82
N SER A 13 24.79 -38.74 25.66
CA SER A 13 24.46 -37.65 26.57
C SER A 13 25.63 -37.15 27.42
N VAL A 14 25.73 -35.83 27.60
CA VAL A 14 26.38 -35.22 28.77
C VAL A 14 25.55 -34.03 29.25
N SER A 15 25.15 -34.15 30.51
CA SER A 15 24.58 -33.16 31.42
C SER A 15 25.47 -31.93 31.62
N GLY A 16 24.86 -30.76 31.81
CA GLY A 16 25.59 -29.55 32.21
C GLY A 16 24.68 -28.38 32.57
N GLU A 17 23.97 -28.50 33.69
CA GLU A 17 23.36 -27.36 34.39
C GLU A 17 24.45 -26.46 34.98
N GLN A 18 24.55 -25.22 34.50
CA GLN A 18 25.03 -24.04 35.25
C GLN A 18 24.27 -22.84 34.67
N GLY A 19 23.44 -22.08 35.39
CA GLY A 19 23.57 -21.65 36.77
C GLY A 19 24.09 -20.20 36.86
N LEU A 20 23.57 -19.28 36.05
CA LEU A 20 23.93 -17.85 36.11
C LEU A 20 22.89 -17.06 36.90
N ARG A 21 23.23 -16.80 38.17
CA ARG A 21 22.54 -15.87 39.07
C ARG A 21 22.88 -14.43 38.68
N LEU A 22 21.88 -13.64 38.32
CA LEU A 22 21.97 -12.19 38.23
C LEU A 22 21.65 -11.58 39.60
N SER A 23 22.67 -11.01 40.26
CA SER A 23 22.53 -10.22 41.49
C SER A 23 21.95 -8.85 41.18
N ALA A 24 20.81 -8.54 41.79
CA ALA A 24 20.16 -7.24 41.78
C ALA A 24 20.95 -6.22 42.62
N CYS A 25 21.35 -5.11 41.99
CA CYS A 25 21.93 -3.95 42.67
C CYS A 25 20.79 -3.01 43.10
N THR A 26 20.59 -2.89 44.41
CA THR A 26 19.62 -1.99 45.04
C THR A 26 20.22 -0.59 45.20
N ARG A 27 19.68 0.42 44.50
CA ARG A 27 19.98 1.84 44.78
C ARG A 27 18.99 2.40 45.81
N ARG A 28 19.55 2.87 46.93
CA ARG A 28 18.89 3.55 48.04
C ARG A 28 18.23 4.86 47.59
N ARG A 29 17.01 5.06 48.07
CA ARG A 29 16.31 6.35 48.19
C ARG A 29 16.99 7.20 49.28
N THR A 30 17.21 8.48 49.01
CA THR A 30 17.28 9.54 50.03
C THR A 30 16.14 10.52 49.80
N ARG A 31 15.54 10.94 50.92
CA ARG A 31 14.30 11.72 51.01
C ARG A 31 14.59 12.91 51.94
N TYR A 32 13.90 14.02 51.65
CA TYR A 32 13.54 15.14 52.53
C TYR A 32 14.53 16.30 52.78
N GLY A 33 13.97 17.49 52.53
CA GLY A 33 14.34 18.77 53.12
C GLY A 33 13.46 19.89 52.55
N ARG A 34 12.29 20.17 53.16
CA ARG A 34 11.42 21.33 52.90
C ARG A 34 11.72 22.45 53.91
N GLY A 35 11.60 23.70 53.48
CA GLY A 35 11.31 24.92 54.26
C GLY A 35 11.30 26.11 53.30
N LEU A 36 10.18 26.79 52.95
CA LEU A 36 9.42 27.82 53.70
C LEU A 36 10.36 28.86 54.35
N SER A 37 10.24 30.19 54.18
CA SER A 37 9.08 31.06 53.96
C SER A 37 9.51 32.54 53.70
N ARG A 38 8.78 33.21 52.79
CA ARG A 38 8.26 34.62 52.76
C ARG A 38 9.11 35.87 53.13
N GLY A 39 8.90 36.90 52.29
CA GLY A 39 8.68 38.32 52.64
C GLY A 39 9.83 39.27 52.27
N ILE A 40 9.69 40.53 51.81
CA ILE A 40 8.62 41.51 51.52
C ILE A 40 9.34 42.84 51.14
N HIS A 41 8.66 43.76 50.42
CA HIS A 41 8.96 45.19 50.11
C HIS A 41 10.03 45.52 49.02
N MET A 42 9.71 46.17 47.89
CA MET A 42 9.17 47.52 47.55
C MET A 42 10.11 48.74 47.77
N ARG A 43 10.56 49.29 46.62
CA ARG A 43 10.59 50.71 46.18
C ARG A 43 11.80 51.65 46.42
N LEU A 44 12.16 52.28 45.28
CA LEU A 44 12.54 53.68 44.98
C LEU A 44 13.93 54.26 45.37
N SER A 45 14.68 54.69 44.35
CA SER A 45 15.25 56.06 44.15
C SER A 45 16.17 56.05 42.91
N GLN A 46 15.86 56.73 41.78
CA GLN A 46 16.38 58.05 41.33
C GLN A 46 17.92 58.19 41.45
N LEU A 47 18.75 58.68 40.52
CA LEU A 47 18.69 59.80 39.56
C LEU A 47 19.87 59.67 38.53
N LEU A 48 19.61 60.05 37.27
CA LEU A 48 20.42 60.85 36.34
C LEU A 48 21.97 60.83 36.37
N CYS A 49 22.59 60.47 35.24
CA CYS A 49 23.61 61.31 34.58
C CYS A 49 23.78 60.98 33.09
N ARG A 50 23.83 62.02 32.25
CA ARG A 50 24.00 62.00 30.78
C ARG A 50 25.48 62.25 30.43
N GLY A 51 25.94 61.68 29.30
CA GLY A 51 27.15 62.10 28.58
C GLY A 51 27.90 60.91 27.95
N LEU A 52 27.53 60.48 26.73
CA LEU A 52 28.28 60.74 25.49
C LEU A 52 29.78 60.51 25.62
N TRP A 53 30.35 59.41 25.11
CA TRP A 53 31.63 59.36 24.37
C TRP A 53 31.69 58.06 23.56
N SER A 54 32.01 58.21 22.29
CA SER A 54 31.97 57.21 21.23
C SER A 54 33.24 56.34 21.16
N PHE A 55 33.13 55.24 20.42
CA PHE A 55 34.16 54.40 19.80
C PHE A 55 34.65 53.12 20.52
N ALA A 56 34.66 52.07 19.69
CA ALA A 56 35.37 50.79 19.79
C ALA A 56 34.72 49.66 20.60
N LEU A 57 33.72 49.00 20.00
CA LEU A 57 33.69 47.53 19.94
C LEU A 57 32.78 47.10 18.78
N LEU A 58 33.31 47.19 17.56
CA LEU A 58 32.87 46.33 16.46
C LEU A 58 33.34 44.91 16.80
N SER A 59 32.63 44.25 17.71
CA SER A 59 32.66 42.80 17.81
C SER A 59 31.99 42.31 16.54
N VAL A 60 32.81 42.02 15.53
CA VAL A 60 32.36 41.18 14.42
C VAL A 60 31.99 39.85 15.07
N LEU A 61 30.71 39.71 15.38
CA LEU A 61 30.04 38.44 15.52
C LEU A 61 30.17 37.76 14.15
N HIS A 62 31.35 37.20 13.88
CA HIS A 62 31.43 35.97 13.11
C HIS A 62 30.70 34.93 13.95
N GLY A 63 29.37 35.03 13.94
CA GLY A 63 28.52 33.89 14.22
C GLY A 63 28.94 32.89 13.18
N SER A 64 29.80 31.96 13.58
CA SER A 64 29.93 30.67 12.94
C SER A 64 28.53 30.07 12.99
N ALA A 65 27.72 30.39 11.99
CA ALA A 65 26.59 29.58 11.61
C ALA A 65 27.23 28.26 11.18
N ALA A 66 27.46 27.39 12.16
CA ALA A 66 27.58 25.98 11.89
C ALA A 66 26.34 25.66 11.04
N LEU A 67 26.55 25.30 9.77
CA LEU A 67 25.54 24.61 9.02
C LEU A 67 25.24 23.35 9.84
N ALA A 68 24.23 23.41 10.71
CA ALA A 68 23.55 22.20 11.12
C ALA A 68 23.04 21.62 9.81
N ALA A 69 23.67 20.54 9.35
CA ALA A 69 23.17 19.76 8.24
C ALA A 69 21.69 19.51 8.53
N GLY A 70 20.80 20.11 7.75
CA GLY A 70 19.37 20.11 8.05
C GLY A 70 18.86 18.68 8.05
N GLU A 71 18.47 18.18 9.22
CA GLU A 71 17.80 16.89 9.31
C GLU A 71 16.46 16.99 8.57
N THR A 72 16.28 16.16 7.55
CA THR A 72 15.00 16.04 6.83
C THR A 72 14.31 14.77 7.32
N PRO A 73 13.07 14.85 7.82
CA PRO A 73 12.37 13.69 8.36
C PRO A 73 12.06 12.66 7.27
N ILE A 74 12.18 11.37 7.60
CA ILE A 74 11.62 10.28 6.79
C ILE A 74 10.13 10.20 7.11
N VAL A 75 9.29 10.63 6.16
CA VAL A 75 7.83 10.68 6.35
C VAL A 75 7.18 9.47 5.69
N VAL A 76 6.65 8.56 6.50
CA VAL A 76 5.93 7.36 6.02
C VAL A 76 4.47 7.68 5.71
N GLY A 77 3.88 8.71 6.32
CA GLY A 77 2.48 9.06 6.09
C GLY A 77 2.00 10.21 6.96
N THR A 78 0.70 10.48 6.88
CA THR A 78 0.01 11.53 7.63
C THR A 78 -1.09 10.93 8.51
N ARG A 79 -1.58 11.70 9.48
CA ARG A 79 -2.75 11.35 10.29
C ARG A 79 -3.89 12.31 10.01
N ILE A 80 -5.10 11.77 9.92
CA ILE A 80 -6.35 12.53 9.91
C ILE A 80 -7.30 11.92 10.94
N THR A 81 -8.32 12.65 11.35
CA THR A 81 -9.34 12.14 12.27
C THR A 81 -10.72 12.33 11.65
N LEU A 82 -11.55 11.29 11.72
CA LEU A 82 -12.96 11.33 11.35
C LEU A 82 -13.82 11.30 12.60
N THR A 83 -14.73 12.27 12.75
CA THR A 83 -15.82 12.18 13.72
C THR A 83 -16.85 11.19 13.20
N SER A 84 -16.92 9.98 13.77
CA SER A 84 -17.87 8.95 13.36
C SER A 84 -19.20 9.12 14.09
N LYS A 85 -20.29 9.31 13.34
CA LYS A 85 -21.65 9.28 13.89
C LYS A 85 -22.12 7.85 14.09
N VAL A 86 -21.70 6.93 13.23
CA VAL A 86 -22.04 5.50 13.35
C VAL A 86 -21.49 4.91 14.65
N LEU A 87 -20.27 5.28 15.03
CA LEU A 87 -19.60 4.76 16.23
C LEU A 87 -19.72 5.70 17.43
N GLY A 88 -20.11 6.96 17.21
CA GLY A 88 -20.25 7.96 18.26
C GLY A 88 -18.91 8.42 18.86
N GLU A 89 -17.82 8.36 18.09
CA GLU A 89 -16.47 8.67 18.57
C GLU A 89 -15.55 9.18 17.46
N GLU A 90 -14.41 9.74 17.87
CA GLU A 90 -13.35 10.15 16.95
C GLU A 90 -12.51 8.95 16.49
N ARG A 91 -12.32 8.82 15.18
CA ARG A 91 -11.55 7.75 14.55
C ARG A 91 -10.30 8.30 13.87
N PRO A 92 -9.11 8.15 14.48
CA PRO A 92 -7.87 8.49 13.80
C PRO A 92 -7.65 7.54 12.63
N LEU A 93 -7.03 8.03 11.57
CA LEU A 93 -6.60 7.25 10.40
C LEU A 93 -5.15 7.59 10.09
N MET A 94 -4.43 6.63 9.54
CA MET A 94 -3.06 6.81 9.06
C MET A 94 -3.06 6.68 7.54
N ILE A 95 -2.53 7.68 6.82
CA ILE A 95 -2.62 7.75 5.36
C ILE A 95 -1.21 7.76 4.76
N HIS A 96 -0.91 6.79 3.91
CA HIS A 96 0.26 6.80 3.03
C HIS A 96 -0.21 7.00 1.59
N LEU A 97 0.32 8.02 0.94
CA LEU A 97 0.07 8.32 -0.46
C LEU A 97 1.27 7.84 -1.29
N PRO A 98 1.04 7.39 -2.54
CA PRO A 98 2.12 7.11 -3.47
C PRO A 98 3.08 8.30 -3.62
N GLY A 99 4.38 8.05 -3.78
CA GLY A 99 5.38 9.12 -3.87
C GLY A 99 5.12 10.12 -5.01
N GLY A 100 4.53 9.66 -6.12
CA GLY A 100 4.15 10.49 -7.27
C GLY A 100 2.80 11.20 -7.15
N TYR A 101 2.07 11.05 -6.04
CA TYR A 101 0.66 11.49 -5.93
C TYR A 101 0.47 12.96 -6.33
N GLU A 102 1.26 13.88 -5.78
CA GLU A 102 1.13 15.32 -6.08
C GLU A 102 1.60 15.69 -7.50
N ALA A 103 2.58 14.97 -8.04
CA ALA A 103 3.10 15.21 -9.38
C ALA A 103 2.18 14.67 -10.48
N ALA A 104 1.24 13.79 -10.14
CA ALA A 104 0.31 13.15 -11.05
C ALA A 104 -1.16 13.49 -10.70
N PRO A 105 -1.64 14.72 -11.02
CA PRO A 105 -2.93 15.23 -10.55
C PRO A 105 -4.15 14.52 -11.16
N THR A 106 -3.97 13.81 -12.27
CA THR A 106 -5.02 13.05 -12.96
C THR A 106 -5.02 11.57 -12.57
N GLU A 107 -3.95 11.07 -11.96
CA GLU A 107 -3.81 9.66 -11.61
C GLU A 107 -4.67 9.30 -10.40
N ARG A 108 -5.20 8.06 -10.44
CA ARG A 108 -6.11 7.50 -9.45
C ARG A 108 -5.60 6.15 -8.98
N TYR A 109 -5.77 5.88 -7.68
CA TYR A 109 -5.12 4.75 -7.02
C TYR A 109 -6.12 3.83 -6.31
N PRO A 110 -5.97 2.50 -6.38
CA PRO A 110 -6.68 1.59 -5.50
C PRO A 110 -6.38 1.88 -4.02
N VAL A 111 -7.28 1.49 -3.13
CA VAL A 111 -7.17 1.79 -1.70
C VAL A 111 -7.00 0.49 -0.90
N LEU A 112 -5.92 0.44 -0.13
CA LEU A 112 -5.62 -0.63 0.82
C LEU A 112 -5.99 -0.18 2.23
N TYR A 113 -7.02 -0.79 2.80
CA TYR A 113 -7.43 -0.60 4.19
C TYR A 113 -6.73 -1.63 5.07
N VAL A 114 -5.99 -1.15 6.06
CA VAL A 114 -5.20 -1.98 6.98
C VAL A 114 -5.77 -1.83 8.38
N LEU A 115 -6.34 -2.90 8.92
CA LEU A 115 -6.78 -2.96 10.32
C LEU A 115 -5.57 -3.06 11.26
N ASP A 116 -5.78 -2.79 12.55
CA ASP A 116 -4.73 -2.86 13.58
C ASP A 116 -3.51 -1.95 13.24
N ALA A 117 -3.82 -0.81 12.60
CA ALA A 117 -2.81 0.04 11.98
C ALA A 117 -1.82 0.68 12.96
N GLU A 118 -2.15 0.74 14.25
CA GLU A 118 -1.22 1.16 15.30
C GLU A 118 0.05 0.30 15.35
N THR A 119 -0.02 -0.96 14.90
CA THR A 119 1.15 -1.85 14.77
C THR A 119 1.49 -2.18 13.32
N HIS A 120 0.52 -2.12 12.39
CA HIS A 120 0.72 -2.63 11.04
C HIS A 120 1.04 -1.56 9.98
N PHE A 121 0.69 -0.29 10.22
CA PHE A 121 0.73 0.73 9.16
C PHE A 121 2.12 0.90 8.53
N VAL A 122 3.17 1.04 9.36
CA VAL A 122 4.51 1.42 8.88
C VAL A 122 5.11 0.33 7.99
N HIS A 123 5.03 -0.93 8.41
CA HIS A 123 5.62 -2.03 7.64
C HIS A 123 4.83 -2.32 6.36
N VAL A 124 3.50 -2.16 6.39
CA VAL A 124 2.67 -2.31 5.19
C VAL A 124 2.89 -1.16 4.20
N ALA A 125 3.02 0.08 4.67
CA ALA A 125 3.30 1.23 3.79
C ALA A 125 4.62 1.05 3.03
N GLY A 126 5.70 0.70 3.74
CA GLY A 126 6.99 0.44 3.09
C GLY A 126 6.98 -0.76 2.15
N MET A 127 6.20 -1.80 2.48
CA MET A 127 6.00 -2.96 1.59
C MET A 127 5.27 -2.59 0.30
N VAL A 128 4.19 -1.81 0.39
CA VAL A 128 3.44 -1.31 -0.78
C VAL A 128 4.35 -0.46 -1.65
N GLU A 129 5.10 0.47 -1.07
CA GLU A 129 6.05 1.31 -1.80
C GLU A 129 7.09 0.45 -2.55
N PHE A 130 7.67 -0.54 -1.87
CA PHE A 130 8.65 -1.44 -2.48
C PHE A 130 8.06 -2.28 -3.62
N LEU A 131 6.90 -2.90 -3.43
CA LEU A 131 6.25 -3.73 -4.43
C LEU A 131 5.76 -2.90 -5.63
N ALA A 132 5.29 -1.68 -5.42
CA ALA A 132 4.92 -0.75 -6.49
C ALA A 132 6.14 -0.33 -7.31
N ARG A 133 7.23 0.08 -6.64
CA ARG A 133 8.50 0.47 -7.28
C ARG A 133 9.09 -0.66 -8.13
N THR A 134 8.95 -1.90 -7.66
CA THR A 134 9.41 -3.11 -8.37
C THR A 134 8.37 -3.69 -9.34
N ARG A 135 7.24 -2.99 -9.52
CA ARG A 135 6.19 -3.26 -10.52
C ARG A 135 5.37 -4.52 -10.27
N HIS A 136 5.34 -5.02 -9.04
CA HIS A 136 4.57 -6.21 -8.66
C HIS A 136 3.10 -5.91 -8.33
N LEU A 137 2.75 -4.64 -8.08
CA LEU A 137 1.39 -4.14 -7.86
C LEU A 137 1.28 -2.67 -8.34
N PRO A 138 0.07 -2.12 -8.54
CA PRO A 138 -0.10 -0.68 -8.77
C PRO A 138 0.30 0.10 -7.54
N GLU A 139 0.66 1.38 -7.69
CA GLU A 139 0.69 2.28 -6.54
C GLU A 139 -0.68 2.29 -5.83
N LEU A 140 -0.67 2.25 -4.49
CA LEU A 140 -1.88 2.19 -3.66
C LEU A 140 -1.88 3.38 -2.69
N ILE A 141 -3.08 3.88 -2.40
CA ILE A 141 -3.29 4.66 -1.16
C ILE A 141 -3.44 3.65 -0.02
N VAL A 142 -2.64 3.77 1.03
CA VAL A 142 -2.78 2.94 2.23
C VAL A 142 -3.50 3.74 3.31
N VAL A 143 -4.64 3.22 3.75
CA VAL A 143 -5.46 3.77 4.83
C VAL A 143 -5.38 2.80 6.02
N GLY A 144 -4.53 3.14 6.98
CA GLY A 144 -4.49 2.48 8.27
C GLY A 144 -5.67 2.90 9.13
N VAL A 145 -6.37 1.91 9.69
CA VAL A 145 -7.47 2.06 10.64
C VAL A 145 -7.01 1.50 11.99
N PRO A 146 -6.47 2.37 12.88
CA PRO A 146 -6.07 1.94 14.22
C PRO A 146 -7.28 1.56 15.07
N ASN A 147 -7.07 0.68 16.02
CA ASN A 147 -8.04 0.49 17.09
C ASN A 147 -8.11 1.75 17.97
N THR A 148 -9.30 2.06 18.46
CA THR A 148 -9.48 3.06 19.52
C THR A 148 -9.43 2.37 20.88
N THR A 149 -10.44 2.54 21.72
CA THR A 149 -10.45 1.97 23.06
C THR A 149 -10.84 0.49 23.07
N ASP A 150 -11.55 0.00 22.06
CA ASP A 150 -12.17 -1.32 22.09
C ASP A 150 -12.10 -2.05 20.74
N ARG A 151 -11.03 -2.83 20.57
CA ARG A 151 -10.79 -3.67 19.39
C ARG A 151 -11.81 -4.80 19.28
N ASP A 152 -12.14 -5.43 20.41
CA ASP A 152 -12.98 -6.63 20.43
C ASP A 152 -14.41 -6.27 20.02
N ARG A 153 -14.93 -5.13 20.48
CA ARG A 153 -16.22 -4.56 20.02
C ARG A 153 -16.29 -4.47 18.51
N ASP A 154 -15.28 -3.86 17.89
CA ASP A 154 -15.32 -3.49 16.47
C ASP A 154 -15.08 -4.68 15.53
N LEU A 155 -14.19 -5.59 15.89
CA LEU A 155 -13.68 -6.62 14.97
C LEU A 155 -14.39 -7.98 15.11
N THR A 156 -15.27 -8.15 16.10
CA THR A 156 -15.94 -9.43 16.33
C THR A 156 -17.41 -9.41 15.88
N PRO A 157 -17.85 -10.40 15.07
CA PRO A 157 -19.25 -10.56 14.68
C PRO A 157 -20.19 -10.80 15.86
N PRO A 158 -21.49 -10.49 15.71
CA PRO A 158 -22.50 -10.90 16.67
C PRO A 158 -22.39 -12.39 17.02
N PHE A 159 -22.65 -12.73 18.28
CA PHE A 159 -22.52 -14.10 18.78
C PHE A 159 -23.73 -14.52 19.63
N SER A 160 -23.91 -15.83 19.80
CA SER A 160 -25.01 -16.35 20.61
C SER A 160 -24.86 -15.97 22.08
N LYS A 161 -25.95 -15.62 22.75
CA LYS A 161 -25.96 -15.35 24.21
C LYS A 161 -25.57 -16.57 25.05
N THR A 162 -25.64 -17.76 24.48
CA THR A 162 -25.25 -19.02 25.13
C THR A 162 -23.85 -19.49 24.72
N GLU A 163 -23.15 -18.71 23.89
CA GLU A 163 -21.81 -19.04 23.44
C GLU A 163 -20.84 -19.08 24.62
N ARG A 164 -19.92 -20.05 24.58
CA ARG A 164 -18.92 -20.26 25.62
C ARG A 164 -17.53 -20.35 25.00
N VAL A 165 -16.54 -19.82 25.71
CA VAL A 165 -15.12 -20.06 25.38
C VAL A 165 -14.73 -21.49 25.80
N ASP A 166 -13.57 -21.97 25.36
CA ASP A 166 -13.12 -23.35 25.58
C ASP A 166 -13.06 -23.77 27.06
N ASP A 167 -12.87 -22.82 27.98
CA ASP A 167 -12.86 -23.06 29.43
C ASP A 167 -14.27 -23.16 30.07
N GLY A 168 -15.33 -23.02 29.27
CA GLY A 168 -16.72 -23.16 29.68
C GLY A 168 -17.38 -21.87 30.19
N ARG A 169 -16.67 -20.74 30.33
CA ARG A 169 -17.30 -19.44 30.67
C ARG A 169 -18.13 -18.88 29.51
N LEU A 170 -19.14 -18.07 29.82
CA LEU A 170 -19.91 -17.39 28.76
C LEU A 170 -19.01 -16.38 28.04
N LEU A 171 -19.10 -16.36 26.70
CA LEU A 171 -18.32 -15.41 25.90
C LEU A 171 -18.66 -13.96 26.28
N SER A 172 -19.92 -13.68 26.62
CA SER A 172 -20.37 -12.35 27.10
C SER A 172 -19.78 -11.93 28.45
N GLU A 173 -19.30 -12.88 29.27
CA GLU A 173 -18.61 -12.57 30.53
C GLU A 173 -17.13 -12.27 30.29
N VAL A 174 -16.52 -12.94 29.31
CA VAL A 174 -15.10 -12.80 28.98
C VAL A 174 -14.83 -11.59 28.08
N ALA A 175 -15.73 -11.33 27.12
CA ALA A 175 -15.64 -10.24 26.16
C ALA A 175 -16.98 -9.45 26.12
N PRO A 176 -17.29 -8.67 27.16
CA PRO A 176 -18.61 -8.05 27.34
C PRO A 176 -18.97 -7.01 26.29
N THR A 177 -17.99 -6.46 25.58
CA THR A 177 -18.19 -5.42 24.56
C THR A 177 -18.14 -5.95 23.13
N ALA A 178 -17.79 -7.22 22.94
CA ALA A 178 -17.69 -7.87 21.64
C ALA A 178 -19.04 -7.91 20.88
N GLY A 179 -18.98 -8.22 19.58
CA GLY A 179 -20.15 -8.54 18.77
C GLY A 179 -20.71 -7.39 17.93
N HIS A 180 -19.96 -6.30 17.72
CA HIS A 180 -20.44 -5.11 17.04
C HIS A 180 -19.81 -4.87 15.65
N ALA A 181 -19.26 -5.92 15.01
CA ALA A 181 -18.71 -5.84 13.65
C ALA A 181 -19.69 -5.26 12.63
N ASP A 182 -21.00 -5.47 12.77
CA ASP A 182 -21.99 -4.87 11.86
C ASP A 182 -21.99 -3.33 11.94
N THR A 183 -21.81 -2.78 13.14
CA THR A 183 -21.70 -1.32 13.35
C THR A 183 -20.38 -0.80 12.78
N PHE A 184 -19.30 -1.56 12.96
CA PHE A 184 -17.99 -1.19 12.39
C PHE A 184 -17.99 -1.26 10.85
N LEU A 185 -18.65 -2.26 10.26
CA LEU A 185 -18.86 -2.35 8.81
C LEU A 185 -19.72 -1.20 8.28
N ARG A 186 -20.74 -0.76 9.04
CA ARG A 186 -21.47 0.47 8.70
C ARG A 186 -20.56 1.70 8.72
N PHE A 187 -19.69 1.86 9.72
CA PHE A 187 -18.70 2.94 9.71
C PHE A 187 -17.82 2.90 8.46
N PHE A 188 -17.32 1.71 8.09
CA PHE A 188 -16.52 1.53 6.88
C PHE A 188 -17.26 2.00 5.62
N THR A 189 -18.53 1.63 5.48
CA THR A 189 -19.28 1.81 4.24
C THR A 189 -20.06 3.12 4.14
N GLU A 190 -20.47 3.70 5.28
CA GLU A 190 -21.26 4.92 5.34
C GLU A 190 -20.40 6.16 5.60
N GLU A 191 -19.22 6.01 6.21
CA GLU A 191 -18.40 7.16 6.66
C GLU A 191 -16.96 7.10 6.15
N LEU A 192 -16.21 6.04 6.47
CA LEU A 192 -14.78 5.95 6.19
C LEU A 192 -14.46 5.95 4.68
N ALA A 193 -15.01 4.98 3.94
CA ALA A 193 -14.72 4.87 2.50
C ALA A 193 -15.20 6.12 1.74
N PRO A 194 -16.43 6.65 1.95
CA PRO A 194 -16.85 7.91 1.34
C PRO A 194 -15.92 9.10 1.66
N ALA A 195 -15.45 9.22 2.91
CA ALA A 195 -14.55 10.30 3.30
C ALA A 195 -13.17 10.20 2.62
N VAL A 196 -12.63 8.98 2.49
CA VAL A 196 -11.37 8.71 1.76
C VAL A 196 -11.55 9.04 0.28
N GLU A 197 -12.65 8.62 -0.33
CA GLU A 197 -12.92 8.83 -1.76
C GLU A 197 -13.22 10.30 -2.12
N ALA A 198 -13.79 11.06 -1.19
CA ALA A 198 -13.98 12.50 -1.35
C ALA A 198 -12.66 13.27 -1.22
N ARG A 199 -11.72 12.77 -0.40
CA ARG A 199 -10.46 13.46 -0.08
C ARG A 199 -9.32 13.09 -1.03
N TYR A 200 -9.31 11.87 -1.56
CA TYR A 200 -8.20 11.34 -2.35
C TYR A 200 -8.65 10.82 -3.72
N ARG A 201 -7.71 10.81 -4.68
CA ARG A 201 -7.94 10.30 -6.04
C ARG A 201 -7.92 8.78 -6.04
N THR A 202 -9.08 8.17 -5.82
CA THR A 202 -9.22 6.73 -5.73
C THR A 202 -9.69 6.07 -7.04
N GLN A 203 -9.30 4.80 -7.21
CA GLN A 203 -9.93 3.84 -8.11
C GLN A 203 -11.04 3.08 -7.37
N PRO A 204 -12.04 2.51 -8.07
CA PRO A 204 -13.10 1.71 -7.47
C PRO A 204 -12.63 0.28 -7.12
N TYR A 205 -11.48 0.19 -6.45
CA TYR A 205 -10.86 -1.06 -6.04
C TYR A 205 -10.35 -0.95 -4.61
N ARG A 206 -11.12 -1.51 -3.67
CA ARG A 206 -10.83 -1.49 -2.24
C ARG A 206 -10.35 -2.86 -1.78
N ILE A 207 -9.28 -2.88 -1.00
CA ILE A 207 -8.67 -4.07 -0.42
C ILE A 207 -8.77 -3.95 1.10
N LEU A 208 -9.22 -4.99 1.79
CA LEU A 208 -9.25 -5.06 3.26
C LEU A 208 -8.24 -6.10 3.74
N VAL A 209 -7.29 -5.68 4.58
CA VAL A 209 -6.31 -6.55 5.24
C VAL A 209 -6.60 -6.58 6.73
N GLY A 210 -6.69 -7.78 7.28
CA GLY A 210 -6.89 -7.98 8.71
C GLY A 210 -6.22 -9.24 9.23
N HIS A 211 -5.76 -9.16 10.48
CA HIS A 211 -5.11 -10.24 11.21
C HIS A 211 -5.90 -10.65 12.45
N SER A 212 -5.98 -11.94 12.78
CA SER A 212 -6.67 -12.42 13.98
C SER A 212 -8.15 -11.99 13.97
N PHE A 213 -8.64 -11.22 14.93
CA PHE A 213 -9.99 -10.62 14.83
C PHE A 213 -10.17 -9.68 13.63
N GLY A 214 -9.13 -9.00 13.15
CA GLY A 214 -9.21 -8.28 11.89
C GLY A 214 -9.43 -9.21 10.69
N GLY A 215 -8.84 -10.40 10.71
CA GLY A 215 -9.07 -11.44 9.69
C GLY A 215 -10.49 -12.01 9.78
N LEU A 216 -10.98 -12.20 11.00
CA LEU A 216 -12.38 -12.57 11.29
C LEU A 216 -13.34 -11.50 10.74
N PHE A 217 -13.06 -10.22 10.99
CA PHE A 217 -13.83 -9.10 10.45
C PHE A 217 -13.79 -9.09 8.93
N ALA A 218 -12.63 -9.26 8.29
CA ALA A 218 -12.53 -9.31 6.83
C ALA A 218 -13.40 -10.44 6.23
N MET A 219 -13.41 -11.61 6.87
CA MET A 219 -14.30 -12.72 6.50
C MET A 219 -15.78 -12.38 6.70
N HIS A 220 -16.12 -11.71 7.81
CA HIS A 220 -17.47 -11.22 8.10
C HIS A 220 -17.98 -10.22 7.05
N VAL A 221 -17.14 -9.28 6.63
CA VAL A 221 -17.49 -8.32 5.58
C VAL A 221 -17.78 -9.03 4.26
N LEU A 222 -16.95 -10.00 3.87
CA LEU A 222 -17.16 -10.75 2.63
C LEU A 222 -18.43 -11.61 2.68
N THR A 223 -18.86 -12.11 3.84
CA THR A 223 -20.10 -12.88 3.97
C THR A 223 -21.36 -12.01 3.99
N HIS A 224 -21.30 -10.80 4.57
CA HIS A 224 -22.49 -9.97 4.81
C HIS A 224 -22.68 -8.81 3.82
N LYS A 225 -21.58 -8.20 3.36
CA LYS A 225 -21.62 -7.03 2.48
C LYS A 225 -20.50 -7.05 1.43
N PRO A 226 -20.43 -8.11 0.61
CA PRO A 226 -19.30 -8.40 -0.27
C PRO A 226 -19.00 -7.30 -1.30
N GLU A 227 -19.98 -6.48 -1.67
CA GLU A 227 -19.82 -5.34 -2.58
C GLU A 227 -18.95 -4.22 -2.01
N SER A 228 -18.75 -4.19 -0.68
CA SER A 228 -18.01 -3.13 0.02
C SER A 228 -16.53 -3.08 -0.34
N PHE A 229 -15.92 -4.25 -0.60
CA PHE A 229 -14.52 -4.40 -1.00
C PHE A 229 -14.35 -5.40 -2.12
N ASN A 230 -13.34 -5.19 -2.96
CA ASN A 230 -13.02 -6.04 -4.09
C ASN A 230 -12.14 -7.23 -3.67
N ALA A 231 -11.29 -7.03 -2.66
CA ALA A 231 -10.34 -8.03 -2.21
C ALA A 231 -10.19 -8.04 -0.69
N TYR A 232 -9.93 -9.24 -0.16
CA TYR A 232 -9.82 -9.52 1.27
C TYR A 232 -8.57 -10.34 1.52
N VAL A 233 -7.76 -9.89 2.48
CA VAL A 233 -6.57 -10.61 2.97
C VAL A 233 -6.81 -10.90 4.44
N ALA A 234 -7.19 -12.14 4.74
CA ALA A 234 -7.49 -12.60 6.08
C ALA A 234 -6.34 -13.49 6.58
N ILE A 235 -5.57 -12.94 7.52
CA ILE A 235 -4.36 -13.56 8.08
C ILE A 235 -4.72 -14.12 9.45
N SER A 236 -4.50 -15.42 9.64
CA SER A 236 -4.86 -16.19 10.85
C SER A 236 -6.21 -15.77 11.42
N PRO A 237 -7.28 -15.76 10.60
CA PRO A 237 -8.58 -15.30 11.06
C PRO A 237 -9.03 -16.18 12.23
N SER A 238 -9.55 -15.54 13.30
CA SER A 238 -10.04 -16.23 14.50
C SER A 238 -11.35 -16.99 14.24
N ILE A 239 -11.31 -17.99 13.36
CA ILE A 239 -12.49 -18.67 12.81
C ILE A 239 -13.17 -19.56 13.83
N GLN A 240 -12.57 -19.77 15.00
CA GLN A 240 -13.20 -20.42 16.15
C GLN A 240 -14.38 -19.62 16.72
N TRP A 241 -14.45 -18.31 16.47
CA TRP A 241 -15.47 -17.41 17.00
C TRP A 241 -16.91 -17.93 16.83
N ASN A 242 -17.73 -17.73 17.87
CA ASN A 242 -19.14 -18.12 17.90
C ASN A 242 -19.37 -19.57 17.44
N SER A 243 -18.74 -20.52 18.10
CA SER A 243 -18.78 -21.95 17.79
C SER A 243 -18.44 -22.23 16.31
N SER A 244 -17.43 -21.51 15.81
CA SER A 244 -16.97 -21.54 14.42
C SER A 244 -18.07 -21.32 13.38
N GLU A 245 -18.98 -20.36 13.62
CA GLU A 245 -20.13 -20.08 12.77
C GLU A 245 -19.76 -19.85 11.30
N LEU A 246 -18.66 -19.13 11.03
CA LEU A 246 -18.22 -18.86 9.66
C LEU A 246 -17.88 -20.13 8.87
N LEU A 247 -17.50 -21.23 9.52
CA LEU A 247 -17.32 -22.52 8.81
C LEU A 247 -18.63 -23.03 8.21
N ARG A 248 -19.76 -22.71 8.84
CA ARG A 248 -21.09 -23.14 8.42
C ARG A 248 -21.69 -22.17 7.40
N THR A 249 -21.50 -20.86 7.59
CA THR A 249 -22.19 -19.83 6.80
C THR A 249 -21.39 -19.37 5.57
N ALA A 250 -20.06 -19.25 5.67
CA ALA A 250 -19.23 -18.72 4.59
C ALA A 250 -19.30 -19.55 3.29
N PRO A 251 -19.29 -20.90 3.30
CA PRO A 251 -19.38 -21.67 2.07
C PRO A 251 -20.62 -21.36 1.23
N GLU A 252 -21.78 -21.19 1.86
CA GLU A 252 -23.02 -20.86 1.17
C GLU A 252 -23.03 -19.42 0.68
N ALA A 253 -22.61 -18.47 1.52
CA ALA A 253 -22.50 -17.06 1.17
C ALA A 253 -21.58 -16.84 -0.04
N PHE A 254 -20.40 -17.49 -0.05
CA PHE A 254 -19.41 -17.34 -1.11
C PHE A 254 -19.82 -18.04 -2.40
N THR A 255 -20.62 -19.10 -2.32
CA THR A 255 -21.18 -19.78 -3.50
C THR A 255 -22.26 -18.93 -4.17
N ARG A 256 -23.10 -18.25 -3.37
CA ARG A 256 -24.18 -17.38 -3.86
C ARG A 256 -23.73 -15.93 -4.10
N LEU A 257 -22.43 -15.69 -4.14
CA LEU A 257 -21.86 -14.36 -4.25
C LEU A 257 -22.30 -13.69 -5.56
N ALA A 258 -23.20 -12.71 -5.47
CA ALA A 258 -23.66 -11.96 -6.62
C ALA A 258 -22.61 -10.95 -7.12
N ALA A 259 -21.82 -10.38 -6.19
CA ALA A 259 -20.77 -9.42 -6.49
C ALA A 259 -19.65 -10.10 -7.31
N PRO A 260 -19.43 -9.72 -8.59
CA PRO A 260 -18.43 -10.36 -9.41
C PRO A 260 -17.00 -9.98 -8.99
N GLY A 261 -16.07 -10.90 -9.29
CA GLY A 261 -14.64 -10.65 -9.20
C GLY A 261 -14.12 -10.37 -7.79
N ARG A 262 -14.72 -10.94 -6.75
CA ARG A 262 -14.15 -10.84 -5.39
C ARG A 262 -12.92 -11.73 -5.26
N ALA A 263 -11.95 -11.27 -4.51
CA ALA A 263 -10.74 -12.03 -4.20
C ALA A 263 -10.60 -12.27 -2.69
N LEU A 264 -10.28 -13.50 -2.28
CA LEU A 264 -9.97 -13.85 -0.89
C LEU A 264 -8.61 -14.53 -0.79
N TYR A 265 -7.71 -13.94 -0.02
CA TYR A 265 -6.47 -14.58 0.40
C TYR A 265 -6.57 -14.97 1.87
N LEU A 266 -6.38 -16.25 2.15
CA LEU A 266 -6.26 -16.80 3.50
C LEU A 266 -4.80 -17.19 3.75
N TYR A 267 -4.27 -16.78 4.88
CA TYR A 267 -2.90 -17.12 5.30
C TYR A 267 -2.90 -17.60 6.73
N GLU A 268 -2.15 -18.66 7.04
CA GLU A 268 -2.13 -19.26 8.37
C GLU A 268 -0.76 -19.88 8.68
N ASP A 269 -0.37 -19.90 9.96
CA ASP A 269 0.73 -20.77 10.42
C ASP A 269 0.20 -22.19 10.63
N ALA A 270 0.83 -23.17 9.98
CA ALA A 270 0.45 -24.57 10.04
C ALA A 270 0.50 -25.16 11.46
N GLU A 271 1.17 -24.50 12.40
CA GLU A 271 1.27 -24.89 13.82
C GLU A 271 0.12 -24.34 14.68
N GLU A 272 -0.68 -23.38 14.18
CA GLU A 272 -1.87 -22.84 14.84
C GLU A 272 -3.05 -23.81 14.85
N THR A 273 -2.87 -24.91 15.58
CA THR A 273 -3.93 -25.87 15.84
C THR A 273 -4.77 -25.41 17.04
N PRO A 274 -6.11 -25.58 16.99
CA PRO A 274 -6.87 -26.27 15.95
C PRO A 274 -7.44 -25.36 14.84
N ASN A 275 -6.95 -24.12 14.70
CA ASN A 275 -7.44 -23.14 13.71
C ASN A 275 -7.17 -23.59 12.27
N VAL A 276 -5.96 -24.08 11.99
CA VAL A 276 -5.56 -24.67 10.69
C VAL A 276 -6.53 -25.76 10.24
N ALA A 277 -6.97 -26.62 11.17
CA ALA A 277 -7.91 -27.69 10.86
C ALA A 277 -9.26 -27.13 10.38
N ARG A 278 -9.74 -26.06 11.02
CA ARG A 278 -10.97 -25.36 10.65
C ARG A 278 -10.86 -24.70 9.29
N LEU A 279 -9.76 -24.01 9.00
CA LEU A 279 -9.52 -23.38 7.69
C LEU A 279 -9.39 -24.43 6.58
N ARG A 280 -8.76 -25.57 6.84
CA ARG A 280 -8.75 -26.71 5.90
C ARG A 280 -10.18 -27.22 5.62
N THR A 281 -11.03 -27.35 6.63
CA THR A 281 -12.44 -27.72 6.43
C THR A 281 -13.19 -26.68 5.59
N LEU A 282 -13.06 -25.39 5.91
CA LEU A 282 -13.66 -24.31 5.12
C LEU A 282 -13.23 -24.39 3.65
N THR A 283 -11.92 -24.45 3.40
CA THR A 283 -11.38 -24.42 2.04
C THR A 283 -11.72 -25.69 1.26
N GLN A 284 -11.92 -26.84 1.91
CA GLN A 284 -12.48 -28.04 1.28
C GLN A 284 -13.91 -27.78 0.79
N GLU A 285 -14.76 -27.16 1.62
CA GLU A 285 -16.13 -26.82 1.22
C GLU A 285 -16.18 -25.78 0.09
N LEU A 286 -15.28 -24.78 0.10
CA LEU A 286 -15.15 -23.83 -1.02
C LEU A 286 -14.74 -24.50 -2.33
N ARG A 287 -13.83 -25.48 -2.29
CA ARG A 287 -13.46 -26.28 -3.47
C ARG A 287 -14.62 -27.11 -4.01
N ARG A 288 -15.45 -27.67 -3.11
CA ARG A 288 -16.60 -28.52 -3.49
C ARG A 288 -17.72 -27.73 -4.15
N ARG A 289 -18.08 -26.59 -3.57
CA ARG A 289 -19.25 -25.81 -4.03
C ARG A 289 -19.00 -25.04 -5.33
N LYS A 290 -17.75 -24.60 -5.55
CA LYS A 290 -17.30 -23.72 -6.65
C LYS A 290 -18.07 -22.38 -6.68
N SER A 291 -17.35 -21.28 -6.84
CA SER A 291 -17.95 -19.96 -7.04
C SER A 291 -17.37 -19.34 -8.31
N ALA A 292 -18.24 -18.86 -9.20
CA ALA A 292 -17.81 -18.16 -10.42
C ALA A 292 -17.30 -16.75 -10.13
N ASN A 293 -17.68 -16.19 -8.97
CA ASN A 293 -17.45 -14.79 -8.61
C ASN A 293 -16.42 -14.59 -7.50
N LEU A 294 -15.85 -15.68 -6.95
CA LEU A 294 -14.80 -15.65 -5.95
C LEU A 294 -13.54 -16.34 -6.46
N THR A 295 -12.48 -15.56 -6.62
CA THR A 295 -11.11 -16.10 -6.76
C THR A 295 -10.49 -16.19 -5.37
N TRP A 296 -9.93 -17.32 -4.98
CA TRP A 296 -9.35 -17.45 -3.65
C TRP A 296 -8.11 -18.33 -3.62
N ARG A 297 -7.28 -18.11 -2.60
CA ARG A 297 -6.11 -18.92 -2.28
C ARG A 297 -5.96 -19.03 -0.77
N TYR A 298 -5.49 -20.19 -0.32
CA TYR A 298 -5.15 -20.47 1.07
C TYR A 298 -3.76 -21.05 1.11
N ASP A 299 -2.85 -20.36 1.78
CA ASP A 299 -1.47 -20.80 1.98
C ASP A 299 -1.20 -20.99 3.47
N GLU A 300 -0.34 -21.97 3.79
CA GLU A 300 0.10 -22.29 5.14
C GLU A 300 1.63 -22.15 5.22
N LEU A 301 2.11 -21.45 6.25
CA LEU A 301 3.54 -21.37 6.56
C LEU A 301 3.92 -22.46 7.58
N ARG A 302 5.17 -22.96 7.56
CA ARG A 302 5.64 -24.00 8.50
C ARG A 302 6.96 -23.60 9.14
N GLY A 303 7.03 -23.64 10.47
CA GLY A 303 8.26 -23.63 11.26
C GLY A 303 9.15 -22.40 11.11
N GLN A 304 8.59 -21.24 10.76
CA GLN A 304 9.36 -20.00 10.49
C GLN A 304 8.81 -18.75 11.19
N ASP A 305 7.56 -18.77 11.63
CA ASP A 305 6.83 -17.62 12.15
C ASP A 305 5.82 -18.07 13.23
N ASP A 306 5.20 -17.11 13.92
CA ASP A 306 4.14 -17.35 14.90
C ASP A 306 2.95 -16.41 14.65
N HIS A 307 1.84 -16.59 15.38
CA HIS A 307 0.63 -15.78 15.24
C HIS A 307 0.90 -14.27 15.15
N ALA A 308 1.87 -13.74 15.90
CA ALA A 308 2.14 -12.31 15.95
C ALA A 308 2.99 -11.81 14.78
N SER A 309 3.80 -12.67 14.14
CA SER A 309 4.66 -12.27 13.01
C SER A 309 4.01 -12.42 11.64
N LEU A 310 2.95 -13.25 11.53
CA LEU A 310 2.20 -13.47 10.28
C LEU A 310 1.66 -12.23 9.57
N PRO A 311 1.25 -11.12 10.23
CA PRO A 311 0.73 -9.95 9.54
C PRO A 311 1.66 -9.42 8.43
N HIS A 312 2.98 -9.50 8.63
CA HIS A 312 3.94 -9.01 7.64
C HIS A 312 3.95 -9.90 6.39
N ILE A 313 4.28 -11.18 6.54
CA ILE A 313 4.39 -12.11 5.41
C ILE A 313 3.03 -12.40 4.76
N GLY A 314 1.96 -12.50 5.55
CA GLY A 314 0.60 -12.72 5.05
C GLY A 314 0.09 -11.56 4.20
N THR A 315 0.41 -10.31 4.57
CA THR A 315 0.09 -9.14 3.75
C THR A 315 0.89 -9.15 2.44
N TYR A 316 2.18 -9.46 2.52
CA TYR A 316 3.06 -9.55 1.35
C TYR A 316 2.56 -10.57 0.33
N GLU A 317 2.28 -11.80 0.77
CA GLU A 317 1.78 -12.86 -0.11
C GLU A 317 0.35 -12.60 -0.58
N GLY A 318 -0.49 -11.97 0.24
CA GLY A 318 -1.82 -11.52 -0.14
C GLY A 318 -1.78 -10.52 -1.28
N LEU A 319 -0.98 -9.46 -1.17
CA LEU A 319 -0.85 -8.47 -2.24
C LEU A 319 -0.29 -9.08 -3.52
N ARG A 320 0.68 -10.00 -3.43
CA ARG A 320 1.23 -10.72 -4.60
C ARG A 320 0.18 -11.61 -5.27
N PHE A 321 -0.70 -12.25 -4.50
CA PHE A 321 -1.83 -13.00 -5.04
C PHE A 321 -2.78 -12.08 -5.80
N LEU A 322 -3.21 -10.99 -5.17
CA LEU A 322 -4.20 -10.07 -5.74
C LEU A 322 -3.71 -9.45 -7.05
N PHE A 323 -2.44 -9.06 -7.10
CA PHE A 323 -1.81 -8.42 -8.26
C PHE A 323 -0.92 -9.37 -9.05
N ASN A 324 -1.17 -10.68 -9.01
CA ASN A 324 -0.36 -11.65 -9.73
C ASN A 324 -0.28 -11.32 -11.23
N GLY A 325 0.92 -11.26 -11.79
CA GLY A 325 1.10 -10.88 -13.19
C GLY A 325 0.78 -9.41 -13.50
N TRP A 326 0.80 -8.51 -12.50
CA TRP A 326 0.79 -7.06 -12.75
C TRP A 326 2.04 -6.59 -13.48
N LYS A 327 3.19 -7.19 -13.14
CA LYS A 327 4.45 -6.95 -13.84
C LYS A 327 4.38 -7.55 -15.23
N VAL A 328 4.58 -6.72 -16.25
CA VAL A 328 4.74 -7.17 -17.63
C VAL A 328 5.93 -8.13 -17.71
N PRO A 329 5.78 -9.34 -18.27
CA PRO A 329 6.89 -10.28 -18.41
C PRO A 329 8.07 -9.68 -19.16
N GLU A 330 9.30 -9.87 -18.68
CA GLU A 330 10.51 -9.29 -19.27
C GLU A 330 10.66 -9.65 -20.75
N LYS A 331 10.40 -10.91 -21.10
CA LYS A 331 10.41 -11.36 -22.50
C LYS A 331 9.44 -10.55 -23.37
N LEU A 332 8.27 -10.19 -22.85
CA LEU A 332 7.29 -9.40 -23.59
C LEU A 332 7.78 -7.96 -23.79
N GLN A 333 8.39 -7.36 -22.76
CA GLN A 333 9.02 -6.04 -22.85
C GLN A 333 10.14 -6.03 -23.91
N LEU A 334 10.97 -7.06 -23.94
CA LEU A 334 12.08 -7.19 -24.89
C LEU A 334 11.63 -7.39 -26.33
N THR A 335 10.54 -8.13 -26.56
CA THR A 335 10.02 -8.37 -27.92
C THR A 335 9.29 -7.18 -28.52
N GLY A 336 8.74 -6.29 -27.68
CA GLY A 336 7.92 -5.17 -28.12
C GLY A 336 6.57 -5.56 -28.76
N ASP A 337 6.07 -6.78 -28.53
CA ASP A 337 4.82 -7.24 -29.12
C ASP A 337 3.61 -6.46 -28.54
N LEU A 338 3.19 -5.43 -29.28
CA LEU A 338 2.13 -4.51 -28.92
C LEU A 338 0.81 -5.23 -28.64
N ALA A 339 0.41 -6.19 -29.49
CA ALA A 339 -0.84 -6.91 -29.34
C ALA A 339 -0.87 -7.73 -28.04
N ARG A 340 0.25 -8.37 -27.68
CA ARG A 340 0.37 -9.11 -26.41
C ARG A 340 0.40 -8.18 -25.20
N LEU A 341 1.01 -7.01 -25.31
CA LEU A 341 0.96 -5.98 -24.26
C LEU A 341 -0.47 -5.50 -24.03
N GLU A 342 -1.21 -5.20 -25.10
CA GLU A 342 -2.61 -4.80 -25.00
C GLU A 342 -3.47 -5.91 -24.38
N ALA A 343 -3.30 -7.16 -24.81
CA ALA A 343 -3.99 -8.30 -24.23
C ALA A 343 -3.69 -8.47 -22.73
N HIS A 344 -2.44 -8.23 -22.32
CA HIS A 344 -2.02 -8.27 -20.92
C HIS A 344 -2.78 -7.23 -20.08
N TYR A 345 -2.79 -5.96 -20.50
CA TYR A 345 -3.47 -4.89 -19.77
C TYR A 345 -5.00 -4.98 -19.83
N ALA A 346 -5.56 -5.48 -20.94
CA ALA A 346 -6.98 -5.82 -21.02
C ALA A 346 -7.37 -6.93 -20.01
N GLY A 347 -6.52 -7.94 -19.87
CA GLY A 347 -6.69 -9.00 -18.87
C GLY A 347 -6.59 -8.48 -17.43
N LEU A 348 -5.66 -7.57 -17.15
CA LEU A 348 -5.57 -6.88 -15.86
C LEU A 348 -6.85 -6.08 -15.58
N SER A 349 -7.28 -5.24 -16.53
CA SER A 349 -8.47 -4.40 -16.41
C SER A 349 -9.73 -5.22 -16.13
N LYS A 350 -9.92 -6.33 -16.86
CA LYS A 350 -11.03 -7.25 -16.62
C LYS A 350 -11.02 -7.84 -15.21
N ARG A 351 -9.84 -8.15 -14.68
CA ARG A 351 -9.70 -8.78 -13.36
C ARG A 351 -9.96 -7.82 -12.22
N VAL A 352 -9.41 -6.60 -12.31
CA VAL A 352 -9.57 -5.60 -11.25
C VAL A 352 -10.85 -4.78 -11.40
N GLY A 353 -11.53 -4.86 -12.55
CA GLY A 353 -12.82 -4.21 -12.75
C GLY A 353 -12.74 -2.69 -12.98
N TYR A 354 -11.55 -2.17 -13.30
CA TYR A 354 -11.34 -0.79 -13.74
C TYR A 354 -10.27 -0.75 -14.85
N PRO A 355 -10.24 0.30 -15.70
CA PRO A 355 -9.23 0.42 -16.75
C PRO A 355 -7.81 0.51 -16.17
N VAL A 356 -6.97 -0.46 -16.50
CA VAL A 356 -5.53 -0.42 -16.20
C VAL A 356 -4.81 0.12 -17.42
N VAL A 357 -4.42 1.38 -17.34
CA VAL A 357 -3.70 2.07 -18.40
C VAL A 357 -2.20 1.74 -18.26
N PRO A 358 -1.56 1.22 -19.32
CA PRO A 358 -0.11 1.06 -19.32
C PRO A 358 0.61 2.38 -19.12
N GLN A 359 1.71 2.38 -18.38
CA GLN A 359 2.52 3.58 -18.25
C GLN A 359 3.11 4.01 -19.58
N GLU A 360 3.12 5.32 -19.80
CA GLU A 360 3.64 5.96 -21.00
C GLU A 360 5.05 5.45 -21.37
N LEU A 361 5.94 5.38 -20.37
CA LEU A 361 7.33 4.95 -20.55
C LEU A 361 7.45 3.56 -21.18
N LEU A 362 6.54 2.63 -20.86
CA LEU A 362 6.58 1.28 -21.41
C LEU A 362 6.36 1.30 -22.93
N PHE A 363 5.36 2.05 -23.40
CA PHE A 363 5.06 2.14 -24.83
C PHE A 363 6.12 2.96 -25.55
N ASN A 364 6.70 3.95 -24.86
CA ASN A 364 7.85 4.69 -25.35
C ASN A 364 9.04 3.76 -25.62
N GLN A 365 9.37 2.89 -24.65
CA GLN A 365 10.45 1.89 -24.79
C GLN A 365 10.20 0.91 -25.94
N VAL A 366 8.96 0.44 -26.09
CA VAL A 366 8.55 -0.46 -27.19
C VAL A 366 8.70 0.24 -28.55
N GLY A 367 8.22 1.47 -28.67
CA GLY A 367 8.36 2.27 -29.89
C GLY A 367 9.82 2.47 -30.29
N TYR A 368 10.68 2.90 -29.35
CA TYR A 368 12.10 3.07 -29.62
C TYR A 368 12.84 1.74 -29.90
N HIS A 369 12.41 0.61 -29.32
CA HIS A 369 12.94 -0.70 -29.67
C HIS A 369 12.65 -1.05 -31.14
N HIS A 370 11.44 -0.77 -31.63
CA HIS A 370 11.11 -0.97 -33.04
C HIS A 370 11.82 0.02 -33.95
N LEU A 371 11.91 1.29 -33.55
CA LEU A 371 12.57 2.35 -34.31
C LEU A 371 14.06 2.06 -34.52
N LYS A 372 14.78 1.68 -33.46
CA LYS A 372 16.19 1.25 -33.55
C LYS A 372 16.36 0.03 -34.45
N GLY A 373 15.38 -0.88 -34.45
CA GLY A 373 15.33 -2.03 -35.34
C GLY A 373 14.87 -1.72 -36.77
N LYS A 374 14.66 -0.45 -37.14
CA LYS A 374 14.14 0.00 -38.45
C LYS A 374 12.77 -0.58 -38.82
N ARG A 375 12.00 -1.03 -37.83
CA ARG A 375 10.63 -1.55 -37.97
C ARG A 375 9.64 -0.39 -37.84
N LEU A 376 9.68 0.51 -38.82
CA LEU A 376 8.97 1.79 -38.76
C LEU A 376 7.45 1.65 -38.57
N PRO A 377 6.74 0.73 -39.25
CA PRO A 377 5.30 0.56 -39.01
C PRO A 377 4.97 0.17 -37.56
N GLN A 378 5.77 -0.71 -36.96
CA GLN A 378 5.59 -1.13 -35.57
C GLN A 378 5.96 -0.03 -34.58
N ALA A 379 6.99 0.77 -34.88
CA ALA A 379 7.37 1.93 -34.06
C ALA A 379 6.25 2.97 -34.04
N ILE A 380 5.75 3.35 -35.22
CA ILE A 380 4.63 4.29 -35.36
C ILE A 380 3.41 3.77 -34.61
N ALA A 381 3.01 2.51 -34.82
CA ALA A 381 1.84 1.94 -34.13
C ALA A 381 1.99 1.96 -32.59
N ALA A 382 3.18 1.69 -32.06
CA ALA A 382 3.44 1.76 -30.62
C ALA A 382 3.34 3.19 -30.08
N PHE A 383 3.89 4.18 -30.78
CA PHE A 383 3.83 5.58 -30.37
C PHE A 383 2.44 6.20 -30.56
N GLU A 384 1.72 5.88 -31.65
CA GLU A 384 0.31 6.25 -31.83
C GLU A 384 -0.54 5.70 -30.68
N ARG A 385 -0.28 4.44 -30.29
CA ARG A 385 -0.96 3.86 -29.14
C ARG A 385 -0.60 4.59 -27.84
N ASN A 386 0.67 4.98 -27.66
CA ASN A 386 1.09 5.79 -26.51
C ASN A 386 0.33 7.12 -26.43
N VAL A 387 0.28 7.87 -27.54
CA VAL A 387 -0.48 9.13 -27.64
C VAL A 387 -1.97 8.91 -27.36
N SER A 388 -2.57 7.82 -27.82
CA SER A 388 -3.98 7.54 -27.54
C SER A 388 -4.28 7.26 -26.06
N LEU A 389 -3.29 6.73 -25.33
CA LEU A 389 -3.41 6.43 -23.90
C LEU A 389 -3.05 7.64 -23.04
N HIS A 390 -2.14 8.50 -23.55
CA HIS A 390 -1.56 9.65 -22.86
C HIS A 390 -1.60 10.90 -23.76
N PRO A 391 -2.79 11.40 -24.13
CA PRO A 391 -2.95 12.49 -25.11
C PRO A 391 -2.44 13.87 -24.62
N ASP A 392 -2.18 13.99 -23.32
CA ASP A 392 -1.66 15.21 -22.70
C ASP A 392 -0.15 15.12 -22.41
N SER A 393 0.52 14.05 -22.86
CA SER A 393 1.97 13.90 -22.72
C SER A 393 2.73 14.51 -23.89
N GLY A 394 3.52 15.56 -23.60
CA GLY A 394 4.45 16.13 -24.58
C GLY A 394 5.45 15.10 -25.10
N ASN A 395 5.99 14.26 -24.21
CA ASN A 395 6.92 13.19 -24.57
C ASN A 395 6.27 12.16 -25.51
N ALA A 396 5.03 11.71 -25.25
CA ALA A 396 4.36 10.75 -26.13
C ALA A 396 4.18 11.30 -27.55
N HIS A 397 3.83 12.60 -27.68
CA HIS A 397 3.72 13.27 -28.97
C HIS A 397 5.07 13.41 -29.68
N ASP A 398 6.12 13.83 -28.97
CA ASP A 398 7.47 13.97 -29.53
C ASP A 398 8.04 12.63 -30.02
N SER A 399 7.86 11.56 -29.26
CA SER A 399 8.33 10.22 -29.67
C SER A 399 7.58 9.65 -30.87
N LEU A 400 6.30 10.00 -31.06
CA LEU A 400 5.61 9.69 -32.33
C LEU A 400 6.19 10.50 -33.48
N ALA A 401 6.54 11.76 -33.26
CA ALA A 401 7.17 12.59 -34.27
C ALA A 401 8.52 12.01 -34.73
N ASP A 402 9.36 11.50 -33.82
CA ASP A 402 10.62 10.82 -34.17
C ASP A 402 10.40 9.67 -35.18
N ALA A 403 9.38 8.84 -34.95
CA ALA A 403 9.09 7.70 -35.82
C ALA A 403 8.49 8.12 -37.18
N LEU A 404 7.64 9.15 -37.18
CA LEU A 404 7.08 9.73 -38.39
C LEU A 404 8.17 10.41 -39.23
N GLU A 405 9.10 11.12 -38.59
CA GLU A 405 10.27 11.72 -39.23
C GLU A 405 11.14 10.64 -39.88
N ALA A 406 11.44 9.57 -39.15
CA ALA A 406 12.22 8.44 -39.67
C ALA A 406 11.53 7.73 -40.86
N ALA A 407 10.20 7.80 -40.95
CA ALA A 407 9.41 7.32 -42.07
C ALA A 407 9.24 8.34 -43.21
N GLY A 408 9.84 9.53 -43.10
CA GLY A 408 9.73 10.60 -44.10
C GLY A 408 8.41 11.37 -44.08
N ARG A 409 7.53 11.13 -43.10
CA ARG A 409 6.22 11.78 -42.93
C ARG A 409 6.37 13.11 -42.19
N LEU A 410 7.17 14.02 -42.76
CA LEU A 410 7.66 15.23 -42.05
C LEU A 410 6.54 16.19 -41.60
N GLN A 411 5.49 16.36 -42.40
CA GLN A 411 4.38 17.25 -42.05
C GLN A 411 3.58 16.73 -40.85
N GLU A 412 3.40 15.41 -40.77
CA GLU A 412 2.73 14.76 -39.64
C GLU A 412 3.61 14.80 -38.39
N ALA A 413 4.92 14.53 -38.54
CA ALA A 413 5.89 14.69 -37.45
C ALA A 413 5.84 16.11 -36.86
N LEU A 414 5.85 17.15 -37.71
CA LEU A 414 5.77 18.54 -37.25
C LEU A 414 4.49 18.81 -36.47
N THR A 415 3.35 18.28 -36.91
CA THR A 415 2.06 18.42 -36.21
C THR A 415 2.14 17.88 -34.79
N HIS A 416 2.79 16.72 -34.60
CA HIS A 416 2.99 16.13 -33.28
C HIS A 416 4.00 16.92 -32.43
N CYS A 417 5.11 17.41 -32.99
CA CYS A 417 6.04 18.29 -32.25
C CYS A 417 5.38 19.58 -31.79
N GLU A 418 4.52 20.19 -32.61
CA GLU A 418 3.79 21.40 -32.23
C GLU A 418 2.79 21.14 -31.09
N ARG A 419 2.15 19.97 -31.10
CA ARG A 419 1.32 19.54 -29.96
C ARG A 419 2.16 19.32 -28.70
N ALA A 420 3.33 18.68 -28.81
CA ALA A 420 4.25 18.51 -27.69
C ALA A 420 4.70 19.85 -27.09
N VAL A 421 5.07 20.82 -27.92
CA VAL A 421 5.43 22.19 -27.50
C VAL A 421 4.25 22.89 -26.81
N SER A 422 3.03 22.72 -27.31
CA SER A 422 1.83 23.32 -26.72
C SER A 422 1.57 22.76 -25.31
N LEU A 423 1.57 21.43 -25.16
CA LEU A 423 1.40 20.73 -23.89
C LEU A 423 2.50 21.11 -22.89
N ALA A 424 3.75 21.14 -23.33
CA ALA A 424 4.87 21.51 -22.48
C ALA A 424 4.78 22.94 -21.95
N ARG A 425 4.22 23.89 -22.73
CA ARG A 425 3.93 25.25 -22.24
C ARG A 425 2.80 25.27 -21.22
N GLU A 426 1.72 24.54 -21.48
CA GLU A 426 0.56 24.45 -20.59
C GLU A 426 0.95 23.91 -19.21
N HIS A 427 1.77 22.85 -19.19
CA HIS A 427 2.16 22.16 -17.98
C HIS A 427 3.47 22.66 -17.35
N ARG A 428 4.11 23.67 -17.95
CA ARG A 428 5.44 24.19 -17.53
C ARG A 428 6.49 23.08 -17.47
N ASP A 429 6.46 22.21 -18.47
CA ASP A 429 7.34 21.07 -18.60
C ASP A 429 8.79 21.54 -18.86
N PRO A 430 9.78 21.07 -18.08
CA PRO A 430 11.19 21.42 -18.29
C PRO A 430 11.73 21.00 -19.66
N ASP A 431 11.12 20.03 -20.34
CA ASP A 431 11.55 19.53 -21.65
C ASP A 431 11.04 20.40 -22.82
N LEU A 432 10.33 21.50 -22.54
CA LEU A 432 9.88 22.46 -23.55
C LEU A 432 10.96 22.88 -24.56
N PRO A 433 12.22 23.20 -24.16
CA PRO A 433 13.27 23.58 -25.12
C PRO A 433 13.65 22.44 -26.08
N HIS A 434 13.58 21.20 -25.62
CA HIS A 434 13.85 20.01 -26.45
C HIS A 434 12.79 19.88 -27.55
N TYR A 435 11.50 19.94 -27.19
CA TYR A 435 10.41 19.86 -28.16
C TYR A 435 10.42 21.01 -29.17
N GLN A 436 10.78 22.23 -28.74
CA GLN A 436 10.90 23.39 -29.64
C GLN A 436 11.99 23.19 -30.67
N LYS A 437 13.17 22.73 -30.24
CA LYS A 437 14.30 22.45 -31.13
C LYS A 437 13.93 21.41 -32.19
N HIS A 438 13.18 20.37 -31.82
CA HIS A 438 12.72 19.35 -32.75
C HIS A 438 11.74 19.94 -33.78
N ALA A 439 10.73 20.70 -33.33
CA ALA A 439 9.78 21.36 -34.22
C ALA A 439 10.46 22.31 -35.22
N ASP A 440 11.43 23.11 -34.77
CA ASP A 440 12.15 24.07 -35.62
C ASP A 440 13.00 23.36 -36.68
N ALA A 441 13.65 22.25 -36.32
CA ALA A 441 14.42 21.44 -37.27
C ALA A 441 13.52 20.87 -38.39
N LEU A 442 12.32 20.39 -38.05
CA LEU A 442 11.34 19.90 -39.02
C LEU A 442 10.81 21.01 -39.94
N ARG A 443 10.50 22.19 -39.39
CA ARG A 443 10.08 23.36 -40.20
C ARG A 443 11.15 23.75 -41.22
N ALA A 444 12.41 23.82 -40.78
CA ALA A 444 13.52 24.17 -41.67
C ALA A 444 13.69 23.16 -42.82
N ARG A 445 13.54 21.86 -42.54
CA ARG A 445 13.61 20.81 -43.56
C ARG A 445 12.44 20.85 -44.55
N LEU A 446 11.22 21.08 -44.06
CA LEU A 446 10.04 21.23 -44.92
C LEU A 446 10.16 22.46 -45.82
N ALA A 447 10.66 23.59 -45.29
CA ALA A 447 10.90 24.80 -46.07
C ALA A 447 11.99 24.62 -47.15
N ALA A 448 12.93 23.69 -46.94
CA ALA A 448 14.00 23.37 -47.88
C ALA A 448 13.60 22.33 -48.95
N GLN A 449 12.40 21.73 -48.87
CA GLN A 449 11.93 20.81 -49.92
C GLN A 449 11.56 21.60 -51.18
N PRO A 450 11.99 21.17 -52.37
CA PRO A 450 11.59 21.81 -53.61
C PRO A 450 10.07 21.73 -53.78
N ALA A 451 9.45 22.83 -54.21
CA ALA A 451 8.03 22.86 -54.52
C ALA A 451 7.70 21.77 -55.57
N PRO A 452 6.54 21.10 -55.44
CA PRO A 452 6.16 19.97 -56.29
C PRO A 452 6.09 20.31 -57.78
#